data_AF-A0A0D0DGN9-F1
#
_entry.id   AF-A0A0D0DGN9-F1
#
_cell.length_a   1.000
_cell.length_b   1.000
_cell.length_c   1.000
_cell.angle_alpha   90.00
_cell.angle_beta   90.00
_cell.angle_gamma   90.00
#
_symmetry.space_group_name_H-M   'P 1'
#
loop_
_entity.id
_entity.type
_entity.pdbx_description
1 polymer ?
#
loop_
_entity_poly.entity_id
_entity_poly.type
_entity_poly.pdbx_seq_one_letter_code
_entity_poly.pdbx_strand_id
1 'polypeptide(L)'
;MSTAHRPTWDPAQARDVKGGSRQFSVRDMAAHTKLKFRQPGQTSVGDVARRDLRAELLIAEEEARNKKRKAEGKPPLLVTGGGNGTGAQDEESSKRRKLLEEAEKENGDADEESEEEEEDDDDDTDELLRELEKIKRERAEEKARVDREQSSSQAAAREAEIATSNPLLNLAAALGQSSGVNTTVPGTFSVKRRWDDDVIFKNQAMNQKEKSGHFVNDLLRTEFHKKFMAKFIK
;
A
#
# COMPACT_ATOMS: atom_id res chain seq x y z
N MET A 1 14.08 51.43 -40.58
CA MET A 1 14.37 50.05 -40.12
C MET A 1 14.23 49.12 -41.31
N SER A 2 15.25 48.34 -41.67
CA SER A 2 15.21 47.45 -42.84
C SER A 2 14.37 46.20 -42.56
N THR A 3 13.52 45.80 -43.51
CA THR A 3 12.54 44.73 -43.37
C THR A 3 13.09 43.35 -43.80
N ALA A 4 14.41 43.17 -43.74
CA ALA A 4 15.09 41.98 -44.27
C ALA A 4 15.00 40.76 -43.35
N HIS A 5 14.98 40.96 -42.03
CA HIS A 5 14.73 39.89 -41.06
C HIS A 5 13.23 39.68 -40.91
N ARG A 6 12.72 38.58 -41.46
CA ARG A 6 11.30 38.21 -41.41
C ARG A 6 11.14 36.79 -40.86
N PRO A 7 10.08 36.51 -40.09
CA PRO A 7 9.73 35.15 -39.70
C PRO A 7 9.32 34.33 -40.92
N THR A 8 9.53 33.03 -40.86
CA THR A 8 9.04 32.07 -41.87
C THR A 8 7.61 31.67 -41.53
N TRP A 9 6.64 32.17 -42.30
CA TRP A 9 5.22 31.81 -42.14
C TRP A 9 4.89 30.51 -42.85
N ASP A 10 5.40 30.34 -44.07
CA ASP A 10 5.25 29.12 -44.86
C ASP A 10 6.59 28.37 -44.91
N PRO A 11 6.63 27.09 -44.49
CA PRO A 11 7.83 26.28 -44.62
C PRO A 11 8.09 25.94 -46.10
N ALA A 12 9.36 25.74 -46.46
CA ALA A 12 9.72 25.30 -47.80
C ALA A 12 9.09 23.92 -48.10
N GLN A 13 8.26 23.85 -49.16
CA GLN A 13 7.68 22.60 -49.60
C GLN A 13 8.66 21.82 -50.48
N ALA A 14 8.83 20.54 -50.18
CA ALA A 14 9.60 19.65 -51.04
C ALA A 14 8.98 19.60 -52.44
N ARG A 15 9.83 19.71 -53.46
CA ARG A 15 9.49 19.47 -54.86
C ARG A 15 10.34 18.31 -55.36
N ASP A 16 9.87 17.64 -56.40
CA ASP A 16 10.58 16.49 -56.95
C ASP A 16 11.92 16.97 -57.53
N VAL A 17 13.00 16.67 -56.82
CA VAL A 17 14.35 17.02 -57.25
C VAL A 17 14.73 15.97 -58.28
N LYS A 18 14.83 16.34 -59.55
CA LYS A 18 15.42 15.50 -60.60
C LYS A 18 16.91 15.27 -60.27
N GLY A 19 17.15 14.29 -59.41
CA GLY A 19 18.45 13.90 -58.89
C GLY A 19 19.31 13.26 -59.96
N GLY A 20 20.19 14.06 -60.56
CA GLY A 20 21.20 13.59 -61.52
C GLY A 20 22.61 14.13 -61.24
N SER A 21 22.84 14.76 -60.08
CA SER A 21 24.17 15.28 -59.74
C SER A 21 25.10 14.15 -59.33
N ARG A 22 26.34 14.18 -59.84
CA ARG A 22 27.44 13.28 -59.42
C ARG A 22 28.09 13.69 -58.10
N GLN A 23 27.49 14.65 -57.40
CA GLN A 23 27.93 15.13 -56.09
C GLN A 23 27.25 14.27 -55.02
N PHE A 24 28.05 13.65 -54.15
CA PHE A 24 27.58 12.83 -53.03
C PHE A 24 28.20 13.32 -51.73
N SER A 25 27.43 13.30 -50.65
CA SER A 25 27.94 13.59 -49.30
C SER A 25 28.69 12.39 -48.73
N VAL A 26 29.59 12.62 -47.78
CA VAL A 26 30.21 11.54 -46.99
C VAL A 26 29.15 10.68 -46.29
N ARG A 27 28.00 11.27 -45.94
CA ARG A 27 26.86 10.55 -45.34
C ARG A 27 26.10 9.66 -46.32
N ASP A 28 26.22 9.91 -47.63
CA ASP A 28 25.57 9.13 -48.69
C ASP A 28 26.43 7.93 -49.13
N MET A 29 27.64 7.80 -48.59
CA MET A 29 28.45 6.60 -48.81
C MET A 29 27.73 5.37 -48.25
N ALA A 30 27.96 4.23 -48.90
CA ALA A 30 27.32 2.97 -48.51
C ALA A 30 27.64 2.59 -47.05
N ALA A 31 26.64 2.70 -46.19
CA ALA A 31 26.68 2.31 -44.78
C ALA A 31 25.40 1.54 -44.41
N HIS A 32 25.51 0.60 -43.47
CA HIS A 32 24.37 -0.23 -43.03
C HIS A 32 23.60 -0.91 -44.18
N THR A 33 24.33 -1.47 -45.16
CA THR A 33 23.76 -2.11 -46.36
C THR A 33 22.98 -3.40 -46.07
N LYS A 34 23.03 -3.92 -44.84
CA LYS A 34 22.33 -5.12 -44.40
C LYS A 34 21.34 -4.81 -43.30
N LEU A 35 20.05 -5.05 -43.59
CA LEU A 35 18.98 -4.97 -42.60
C LEU A 35 19.06 -6.15 -41.62
N LYS A 36 18.85 -5.86 -40.33
CA LYS A 36 18.73 -6.89 -39.28
C LYS A 36 17.28 -7.29 -39.13
N PHE A 37 17.01 -8.58 -39.22
CA PHE A 37 15.69 -9.15 -38.96
C PHE A 37 15.64 -9.80 -37.58
N ARG A 38 14.50 -9.66 -36.90
CA ARG A 38 14.25 -10.29 -35.60
C ARG A 38 14.31 -11.81 -35.75
N GLN A 39 15.16 -12.46 -34.97
CA GLN A 39 15.23 -13.93 -34.92
C GLN A 39 14.12 -14.50 -34.02
N PRO A 40 13.77 -15.78 -34.17
CA PRO A 40 12.90 -16.46 -33.20
C PRO A 40 13.44 -16.27 -31.78
N GLY A 41 12.56 -15.88 -30.84
CA GLY A 41 12.93 -15.52 -29.47
C GLY A 41 13.29 -14.04 -29.25
N GLN A 42 13.47 -13.23 -30.30
CA GLN A 42 13.68 -11.76 -30.22
C GLN A 42 12.41 -10.97 -30.53
N THR A 43 11.27 -11.45 -30.02
CA THR A 43 9.93 -10.91 -30.31
C THR A 43 9.66 -10.81 -31.81
N SER A 44 9.92 -11.91 -32.53
CA SER A 44 9.55 -12.01 -33.95
C SER A 44 8.03 -11.93 -34.11
N VAL A 45 7.55 -11.48 -35.28
CA VAL A 45 6.11 -11.32 -35.54
C VAL A 45 5.36 -12.63 -35.32
N GLY A 46 5.94 -13.75 -35.75
CA GLY A 46 5.35 -15.08 -35.56
C GLY A 46 5.30 -15.52 -34.10
N ASP A 47 6.26 -15.11 -33.27
CA ASP A 47 6.23 -15.44 -31.84
C ASP A 47 5.22 -14.55 -31.10
N VAL A 48 5.12 -13.27 -31.45
CA VAL A 48 4.18 -12.33 -30.81
C VAL A 48 2.74 -12.72 -31.14
N ALA A 49 2.45 -13.14 -32.37
CA ALA A 49 1.11 -13.56 -32.78
C ALA A 49 0.58 -14.78 -32.01
N ARG A 50 1.45 -15.63 -31.45
CA ARG A 50 1.07 -16.83 -30.69
C ARG A 50 0.91 -16.57 -29.18
N ARG A 51 1.39 -15.43 -28.67
CA ARG A 51 1.36 -15.11 -27.23
C ARG A 51 0.07 -14.43 -26.85
N ASP A 52 -0.45 -14.78 -25.68
CA ASP A 52 -1.53 -14.02 -25.05
C ASP A 52 -0.93 -12.87 -24.23
N LEU A 53 -0.71 -11.74 -24.90
CA LEU A 53 -0.06 -10.56 -24.32
C LEU A 53 -0.85 -9.97 -23.14
N ARG A 54 -2.18 -10.16 -23.12
CA ARG A 54 -3.02 -9.62 -22.05
C ARG A 54 -2.80 -10.39 -20.75
N ALA A 55 -2.79 -11.71 -20.82
CA ALA A 55 -2.52 -12.56 -19.66
C ALA A 55 -1.11 -12.32 -19.10
N GLU A 56 -0.11 -12.26 -19.96
CA GLU A 56 1.28 -11.97 -19.57
C GLU A 56 1.41 -10.59 -18.90
N LEU A 57 0.72 -9.57 -19.42
CA LEU A 57 0.72 -8.22 -18.85
C LEU A 57 0.10 -8.20 -17.45
N LEU A 58 -1.04 -8.87 -17.25
CA LEU A 58 -1.70 -8.92 -15.94
C LEU A 58 -0.80 -9.55 -14.87
N ILE A 59 -0.14 -10.67 -15.20
CA ILE A 59 0.82 -11.32 -14.31
C ILE A 59 1.98 -10.36 -13.99
N ALA A 60 2.55 -9.71 -15.01
CA ALA A 60 3.65 -8.77 -14.82
C ALA A 60 3.25 -7.54 -13.97
N GLU A 61 2.02 -7.05 -14.13
CA GLU A 61 1.48 -5.96 -13.31
C GLU A 61 1.29 -6.37 -11.84
N GLU A 62 0.79 -7.58 -11.59
CA GLU A 62 0.64 -8.13 -10.24
C GLU A 62 2.00 -8.31 -9.55
N GLU A 63 2.97 -8.88 -10.25
CA GLU A 63 4.35 -9.02 -9.76
C GLU A 63 4.98 -7.65 -9.45
N ALA A 64 4.81 -6.68 -10.36
CA ALA A 64 5.30 -5.32 -10.14
C ALA A 64 4.63 -4.65 -8.93
N ARG A 65 3.33 -4.84 -8.75
CA ARG A 65 2.57 -4.33 -7.60
C ARG A 65 3.03 -4.98 -6.31
N ASN A 66 3.24 -6.29 -6.29
CA ASN A 66 3.74 -7.03 -5.14
C ASN A 66 5.19 -6.63 -4.80
N LYS A 67 6.04 -6.38 -5.80
CA LYS A 67 7.40 -5.86 -5.58
C LYS A 67 7.40 -4.49 -4.93
N LYS A 68 6.52 -3.57 -5.37
CA LYS A 68 6.33 -2.25 -4.74
C LYS A 68 5.83 -2.39 -3.31
N ARG A 69 4.81 -3.22 -3.05
CA ARG A 69 4.29 -3.48 -1.69
C ARG A 69 5.33 -4.07 -0.75
N LYS A 70 6.15 -5.01 -1.23
CA LYS A 70 7.25 -5.59 -0.46
C LYS A 70 8.29 -4.52 -0.10
N ALA A 71 8.62 -3.61 -1.01
CA ALA A 71 9.52 -2.49 -0.72
C ALA A 71 8.91 -1.50 0.30
N GLU A 72 7.58 -1.37 0.33
CA GLU A 72 6.84 -0.59 1.33
C GLU A 72 6.58 -1.36 2.65
N GLY A 73 7.01 -2.63 2.78
CA GLY A 73 6.83 -3.44 3.99
C GLY A 73 5.41 -4.00 4.20
N LYS A 74 4.53 -3.94 3.19
CA LYS A 74 3.16 -4.49 3.25
C LYS A 74 3.14 -5.96 2.79
N PRO A 75 2.25 -6.81 3.33
CA PRO A 75 2.13 -8.19 2.87
C PRO A 75 1.72 -8.27 1.38
N PRO A 76 2.18 -9.30 0.65
CA PRO A 76 1.81 -9.50 -0.75
C PRO A 76 0.31 -9.71 -0.87
N LEU A 77 -0.29 -9.19 -1.95
CA LEU A 77 -1.68 -9.50 -2.27
C LEU A 77 -1.74 -10.93 -2.80
N LEU A 78 -2.64 -11.73 -2.24
CA LEU A 78 -2.92 -13.08 -2.74
C LEU A 78 -3.50 -12.96 -4.15
N VAL A 79 -2.96 -13.75 -5.08
CA VAL A 79 -3.44 -13.85 -6.46
C VAL A 79 -4.85 -14.43 -6.43
N THR A 80 -5.87 -13.58 -6.50
CA THR A 80 -7.23 -14.03 -6.80
C THR A 80 -7.28 -14.30 -8.30
N GLY A 81 -6.99 -15.54 -8.69
CA GLY A 81 -7.19 -15.99 -10.06
C GLY A 81 -8.65 -15.79 -10.46
N GLY A 82 -8.88 -14.95 -11.47
CA GLY A 82 -10.08 -14.93 -12.31
C GLY A 82 -11.44 -14.78 -11.62
N GLY A 83 -11.88 -13.54 -11.43
CA GLY A 83 -13.31 -13.24 -11.25
C GLY A 83 -13.57 -11.89 -10.56
N ASN A 84 -14.12 -10.92 -11.28
CA ASN A 84 -14.77 -9.72 -10.74
C ASN A 84 -13.93 -8.75 -9.85
N GLY A 85 -12.78 -8.29 -10.33
CA GLY A 85 -11.95 -7.31 -9.61
C GLY A 85 -12.22 -5.82 -9.92
N THR A 86 -12.92 -5.49 -11.01
CA THR A 86 -13.25 -4.10 -11.37
C THR A 86 -14.67 -3.69 -10.97
N GLY A 87 -15.48 -4.62 -10.44
CA GLY A 87 -16.83 -4.35 -9.94
C GLY A 87 -16.92 -4.25 -8.42
N ALA A 88 -15.97 -4.78 -7.65
CA ALA A 88 -16.09 -4.85 -6.19
C ALA A 88 -15.94 -3.50 -5.48
N GLN A 89 -15.09 -2.59 -5.98
CA GLN A 89 -14.98 -1.23 -5.40
C GLN A 89 -16.17 -0.34 -5.78
N ASP A 90 -16.74 -0.52 -6.97
CA ASP A 90 -17.96 0.18 -7.40
C ASP A 90 -19.21 -0.41 -6.74
N GLU A 91 -19.29 -1.73 -6.52
CA GLU A 91 -20.40 -2.36 -5.81
C GLU A 91 -20.37 -2.10 -4.31
N GLU A 92 -19.19 -2.08 -3.65
CA GLU A 92 -19.11 -1.74 -2.24
C GLU A 92 -19.50 -0.27 -1.99
N SER A 93 -19.06 0.65 -2.86
CA SER A 93 -19.45 2.06 -2.79
C SER A 93 -20.92 2.28 -3.17
N SER A 94 -21.46 1.52 -4.12
CA SER A 94 -22.89 1.54 -4.47
C SER A 94 -23.77 0.92 -3.39
N LYS A 95 -23.34 -0.18 -2.75
CA LYS A 95 -24.02 -0.81 -1.59
C LYS A 95 -23.97 0.10 -0.37
N ARG A 96 -22.85 0.77 -0.10
CA ARG A 96 -22.77 1.80 0.95
C ARG A 96 -23.71 2.97 0.68
N ARG A 97 -23.80 3.43 -0.57
CA ARG A 97 -24.71 4.52 -0.95
C ARG A 97 -26.18 4.10 -0.83
N LYS A 98 -26.50 2.86 -1.22
CA LYS A 98 -27.86 2.29 -1.10
C LYS A 98 -28.25 2.05 0.36
N LEU A 99 -27.34 1.58 1.20
CA LEU A 99 -27.56 1.40 2.64
C LEU A 99 -27.75 2.74 3.37
N LEU A 100 -27.03 3.79 2.95
CA LEU A 100 -27.22 5.15 3.46
C LEU A 100 -28.57 5.75 3.01
N GLU A 101 -28.99 5.51 1.77
CA GLU A 101 -30.30 5.93 1.26
C GLU A 101 -31.45 5.15 1.91
N GLU A 102 -31.23 3.88 2.23
CA GLU A 102 -32.19 3.03 2.94
C GLU A 102 -32.29 3.42 4.42
N ALA A 103 -31.17 3.74 5.08
CA ALA A 103 -31.17 4.30 6.44
C ALA A 103 -31.75 5.73 6.50
N GLU A 104 -31.67 6.51 5.42
CA GLU A 104 -32.38 7.79 5.30
C GLU A 104 -33.89 7.61 5.06
N LYS A 105 -34.32 6.53 4.39
CA LYS A 105 -35.74 6.16 4.23
C LYS A 105 -36.34 5.52 5.48
N GLU A 106 -35.56 4.78 6.26
CA GLU A 106 -36.01 4.16 7.52
C GLU A 106 -36.24 5.17 8.66
N ASN A 107 -35.67 6.38 8.55
CA ASN A 107 -36.00 7.52 9.44
C ASN A 107 -37.18 8.37 8.93
N GLY A 108 -37.77 7.99 7.80
CA GLY A 108 -38.87 8.69 7.15
C GLY A 108 -40.12 7.83 7.06
N ASP A 109 -40.92 7.91 8.11
CA ASP A 109 -42.34 7.54 8.17
C ASP A 109 -42.68 6.05 8.32
N ALA A 110 -43.55 5.80 9.29
CA ALA A 110 -44.09 4.50 9.66
C ALA A 110 -45.54 4.41 9.18
N ASP A 111 -45.90 3.37 8.42
CA ASP A 111 -47.22 2.70 8.55
C ASP A 111 -47.32 1.39 7.74
N GLU A 112 -47.93 0.39 8.39
CA GLU A 112 -48.68 -0.83 7.92
C GLU A 112 -48.12 -1.73 6.78
N GLU A 113 -48.12 -3.08 6.83
CA GLU A 113 -49.19 -4.02 7.23
C GLU A 113 -48.69 -5.50 7.36
N SER A 114 -49.53 -6.37 7.93
CA SER A 114 -49.40 -7.77 8.44
C SER A 114 -48.99 -8.97 7.53
N GLU A 115 -48.43 -10.01 8.20
CA GLU A 115 -48.65 -11.51 8.20
C GLU A 115 -48.87 -12.27 6.85
N GLU A 116 -48.54 -13.56 6.60
CA GLU A 116 -48.63 -14.84 7.35
C GLU A 116 -47.67 -15.95 6.78
N GLU A 117 -47.62 -17.05 7.53
CA GLU A 117 -46.90 -18.34 7.47
C GLU A 117 -47.04 -19.20 6.18
N GLU A 118 -46.06 -20.08 5.92
CA GLU A 118 -46.33 -21.40 5.32
C GLU A 118 -45.44 -22.50 5.95
N GLU A 119 -46.12 -23.57 6.37
CA GLU A 119 -45.67 -24.77 7.08
C GLU A 119 -45.77 -25.94 6.09
N ASP A 120 -44.69 -26.72 5.89
CA ASP A 120 -44.72 -27.97 5.11
C ASP A 120 -44.03 -29.09 5.90
N ASP A 121 -44.71 -30.24 5.94
CA ASP A 121 -44.65 -31.32 6.93
C ASP A 121 -43.91 -32.53 6.33
N ASP A 122 -42.73 -32.85 6.87
CA ASP A 122 -41.98 -34.09 6.63
C ASP A 122 -41.49 -34.66 8.00
N ASP A 123 -42.43 -35.28 8.72
CA ASP A 123 -42.37 -35.83 10.09
C ASP A 123 -41.14 -36.71 10.45
N ASP A 124 -40.41 -37.29 9.48
CA ASP A 124 -39.21 -38.12 9.73
C ASP A 124 -37.91 -37.29 9.89
N THR A 125 -37.89 -36.01 9.48
CA THR A 125 -36.71 -35.13 9.58
C THR A 125 -36.62 -34.39 10.92
N ASP A 126 -37.76 -34.18 11.56
CA ASP A 126 -37.91 -33.43 12.80
C ASP A 126 -37.36 -34.16 14.04
N GLU A 127 -37.45 -35.50 14.07
CA GLU A 127 -36.86 -36.28 15.15
C GLU A 127 -35.32 -36.20 15.14
N LEU A 128 -34.70 -36.22 13.96
CA LEU A 128 -33.25 -36.13 13.79
C LEU A 128 -32.72 -34.72 14.11
N LEU A 129 -33.47 -33.67 13.76
CA LEU A 129 -33.14 -32.29 14.09
C LEU A 129 -33.20 -32.03 15.60
N ARG A 130 -34.18 -32.58 16.31
CA ARG A 130 -34.27 -32.51 17.78
C ARG A 130 -33.10 -33.21 18.47
N GLU A 131 -32.62 -34.34 17.94
CA GLU A 131 -31.46 -35.04 18.48
C GLU A 131 -30.15 -34.27 18.21
N LEU A 132 -30.00 -33.65 17.03
CA LEU A 132 -28.86 -32.77 16.71
C LEU A 132 -28.87 -31.49 17.56
N GLU A 133 -30.02 -30.90 17.82
CA GLU A 133 -30.15 -29.75 18.72
C GLU A 133 -29.76 -30.12 20.15
N LYS A 134 -30.11 -31.32 20.61
CA LYS A 134 -29.70 -31.82 21.92
C LYS A 134 -28.18 -32.00 22.02
N ILE A 135 -27.55 -32.60 21.00
CA ILE A 135 -26.08 -32.75 20.93
C ILE A 135 -25.38 -31.40 20.80
N LYS A 136 -25.94 -30.47 20.03
CA LYS A 136 -25.40 -29.12 19.84
C LYS A 136 -25.51 -28.29 21.13
N ARG A 137 -26.60 -28.44 21.88
CA ARG A 137 -26.79 -27.82 23.20
C ARG A 137 -25.82 -28.39 24.24
N GLU A 138 -25.65 -29.71 24.28
CA GLU A 138 -24.70 -30.37 25.19
C GLU A 138 -23.25 -29.97 24.88
N ARG A 139 -22.85 -29.95 23.60
CA ARG A 139 -21.52 -29.47 23.21
C ARG A 139 -21.33 -27.97 23.41
N ALA A 140 -22.37 -27.16 23.26
CA ALA A 140 -22.28 -25.72 23.53
C ALA A 140 -22.05 -25.47 25.02
N GLU A 141 -22.70 -26.25 25.89
CA GLU A 141 -22.54 -26.14 27.35
C GLU A 141 -21.16 -26.63 27.81
N GLU A 142 -20.67 -27.75 27.28
CA GLU A 142 -19.32 -28.23 27.62
C GLU A 142 -18.22 -27.31 27.06
N LYS A 143 -18.38 -26.79 25.84
CA LYS A 143 -17.48 -25.78 25.27
C LYS A 143 -17.49 -24.48 26.08
N ALA A 144 -18.65 -24.04 26.56
CA ALA A 144 -18.77 -22.86 27.42
C ALA A 144 -18.07 -23.08 28.77
N ARG A 145 -18.13 -24.29 29.34
CA ARG A 145 -17.40 -24.62 30.57
C ARG A 145 -15.89 -24.58 30.36
N VAL A 146 -15.40 -25.18 29.27
CA VAL A 146 -13.96 -25.21 28.94
C VAL A 146 -13.44 -23.81 28.60
N ASP A 147 -14.20 -23.00 27.85
CA ASP A 147 -13.81 -21.63 27.50
C ASP A 147 -13.72 -20.72 28.74
N ARG A 148 -14.61 -20.94 29.73
CA ARG A 148 -14.55 -20.24 31.02
C ARG A 148 -13.30 -20.62 31.84
N GLU A 149 -12.88 -21.88 31.79
CA GLU A 149 -11.67 -22.35 32.48
C GLU A 149 -10.38 -21.91 31.77
N GLN A 150 -10.38 -21.88 30.43
CA GLN A 150 -9.25 -21.36 29.65
C GLN A 150 -9.11 -19.84 29.77
N SER A 151 -10.22 -19.10 29.77
CA SER A 151 -10.17 -17.65 29.97
C SER A 151 -9.72 -17.26 31.39
N SER A 152 -10.11 -18.01 32.43
CA SER A 152 -9.64 -17.75 33.79
C SER A 152 -8.15 -18.05 33.97
N SER A 153 -7.66 -19.16 33.41
CA SER A 153 -6.23 -19.49 33.45
C SER A 153 -5.38 -18.52 32.62
N GLN A 154 -5.85 -18.07 31.45
CA GLN A 154 -5.17 -17.03 30.66
C GLN A 154 -5.17 -15.68 31.38
N ALA A 155 -6.25 -15.31 32.08
CA ALA A 155 -6.29 -14.08 32.87
C ALA A 155 -5.28 -14.11 34.03
N ALA A 156 -5.19 -15.24 34.76
CA ALA A 156 -4.21 -15.42 35.84
C ALA A 156 -2.75 -15.36 35.33
N ALA A 157 -2.47 -15.98 34.19
CA ALA A 157 -1.14 -15.92 33.56
C ALA A 157 -0.78 -14.49 33.13
N ARG A 158 -1.73 -13.76 32.54
CA ARG A 158 -1.54 -12.37 32.12
C ARG A 158 -1.31 -11.45 33.31
N GLU A 159 -2.00 -11.66 34.44
CA GLU A 159 -1.80 -10.88 35.66
C GLU A 159 -0.41 -11.12 36.27
N ALA A 160 0.08 -12.37 36.28
CA ALA A 160 1.43 -12.70 36.72
C ALA A 160 2.51 -12.09 35.81
N GLU A 161 2.27 -12.05 34.50
CA GLU A 161 3.19 -11.41 33.54
C GLU A 161 3.20 -9.89 33.73
N ILE A 162 2.05 -9.23 33.87
CA ILE A 162 1.97 -7.78 34.13
C ILE A 162 2.68 -7.39 35.44
N ALA A 163 2.55 -8.23 36.48
CA ALA A 163 3.21 -7.99 37.77
C ALA A 163 4.75 -8.12 37.67
N THR A 164 5.26 -9.00 36.80
CA THR A 164 6.69 -9.26 36.65
C THR A 164 7.36 -8.47 35.53
N SER A 165 6.58 -7.97 34.56
CA SER A 165 7.07 -7.27 33.37
C SER A 165 7.46 -5.82 33.62
N ASN A 166 7.22 -5.26 34.82
CA ASN A 166 7.65 -3.90 35.14
C ASN A 166 9.09 -3.89 35.69
N PRO A 167 10.10 -3.55 34.87
CA PRO A 167 11.48 -3.58 35.30
C PRO A 167 11.78 -2.53 36.37
N LEU A 168 10.99 -1.46 36.51
CA LEU A 168 11.17 -0.41 37.52
C LEU A 168 10.74 -0.85 38.92
N LEU A 169 9.79 -1.79 39.02
CA LEU A 169 9.36 -2.34 40.30
C LEU A 169 10.28 -3.49 40.77
N ASN A 170 10.86 -4.25 39.83
CA ASN A 170 11.77 -5.37 40.11
C ASN A 170 13.26 -5.05 39.86
N LEU A 171 13.67 -3.77 39.93
CA LEU A 171 15.06 -3.31 39.73
C LEU A 171 16.08 -4.08 40.59
N ALA A 172 15.71 -4.42 41.82
CA ALA A 172 16.59 -5.14 42.76
C ALA A 172 16.91 -6.58 42.32
N ALA A 173 15.99 -7.23 41.59
CA ALA A 173 16.19 -8.59 41.08
C ALA A 173 16.96 -8.60 39.74
N ALA A 174 16.74 -7.61 38.88
CA ALA A 174 17.34 -7.56 37.54
C ALA A 174 18.82 -7.09 37.52
N LEU A 175 19.25 -6.27 38.49
CA LEU A 175 20.60 -5.72 38.52
C LEU A 175 21.60 -6.54 39.37
N GLY A 176 21.15 -7.63 40.01
CA GLY A 176 22.01 -8.52 40.81
C GLY A 176 22.76 -7.84 41.97
N GLN A 177 22.28 -6.66 42.38
CA GLN A 177 22.97 -5.81 43.36
C GLN A 177 22.36 -6.03 44.75
N SER A 178 23.23 -6.33 45.73
CA SER A 178 22.82 -6.69 47.08
C SER A 178 21.93 -5.63 47.73
N SER A 179 20.90 -6.11 48.44
CA SER A 179 19.94 -5.35 49.23
C SER A 179 20.63 -4.32 50.12
N GLY A 180 20.67 -3.04 49.70
CA GLY A 180 21.31 -1.99 50.48
C GLY A 180 21.25 -0.56 49.94
N VAL A 181 20.57 -0.27 48.83
CA VAL A 181 20.41 1.12 48.35
C VAL A 181 18.95 1.50 48.39
N ASN A 182 18.57 2.14 49.49
CA ASN A 182 17.25 2.70 49.72
C ASN A 182 17.09 3.96 48.85
N THR A 183 16.27 3.90 47.80
CA THR A 183 15.99 5.02 46.88
C THR A 183 15.02 6.07 47.46
N THR A 184 14.78 6.03 48.77
CA THR A 184 13.85 6.91 49.50
C THR A 184 14.49 8.17 50.07
N VAL A 185 15.78 8.43 49.81
CA VAL A 185 16.45 9.66 50.22
C VAL A 185 16.32 10.72 49.12
N PRO A 186 15.57 11.82 49.32
CA PRO A 186 15.51 12.89 48.35
C PRO A 186 16.84 13.66 48.37
N GLY A 187 17.68 13.48 47.34
CA GLY A 187 18.87 14.33 47.17
C GLY A 187 20.09 13.73 46.47
N THR A 188 20.12 12.44 46.11
CA THR A 188 21.35 11.81 45.55
C THR A 188 21.46 11.85 44.02
N PHE A 189 20.55 12.53 43.31
CA PHE A 189 20.60 12.70 41.85
C PHE A 189 20.81 14.18 41.47
N SER A 190 22.00 14.71 41.69
CA SER A 190 22.38 16.03 41.18
C SER A 190 22.75 15.92 39.69
N VAL A 191 21.84 16.33 38.82
CA VAL A 191 22.09 16.40 37.37
C VAL A 191 23.19 17.45 37.13
N LYS A 192 24.39 16.98 36.80
CA LYS A 192 25.53 17.83 36.44
C LYS A 192 25.14 18.72 35.26
N ARG A 193 25.30 20.04 35.40
CA ARG A 193 25.01 21.02 34.35
C ARG A 193 25.80 20.62 33.10
N ARG A 194 25.09 20.23 32.05
CA ARG A 194 25.69 19.83 30.77
C ARG A 194 26.20 21.08 30.05
N TRP A 195 27.27 20.94 29.28
CA TRP A 195 27.86 22.04 28.51
C TRP A 195 26.85 22.68 27.53
N ASP A 196 25.87 21.89 27.07
CA ASP A 196 24.77 22.32 26.20
C ASP A 196 23.60 23.01 26.93
N ASP A 197 23.62 23.11 28.26
CA ASP A 197 22.44 23.57 28.99
C ASP A 197 22.20 25.08 28.85
N ASP A 198 23.28 25.83 28.59
CA ASP A 198 23.32 27.28 28.37
C ASP A 198 22.95 27.71 26.93
N VAL A 199 22.66 26.75 26.05
CA VAL A 199 22.33 27.06 24.66
C VAL A 199 20.86 27.47 24.59
N ILE A 200 20.63 28.70 24.11
CA ILE A 200 19.31 29.33 23.97
C ILE A 200 18.39 28.65 22.94
N PHE A 201 18.97 27.85 22.02
CA PHE A 201 18.23 27.09 21.03
C PHE A 201 18.51 25.60 21.16
N LYS A 202 17.50 24.81 21.51
CA LYS A 202 17.60 23.36 21.67
C LYS A 202 16.80 22.69 20.55
N ASN A 203 17.36 21.63 19.95
CA ASN A 203 16.62 20.67 19.11
C ASN A 203 15.87 21.26 17.88
N GLN A 204 16.39 22.32 17.25
CA GLN A 204 15.71 23.02 16.14
C GLN A 204 15.35 22.13 14.93
N ALA A 205 16.11 21.04 14.71
CA ALA A 205 15.95 20.16 13.56
C ALA A 205 15.41 18.77 13.91
N MET A 206 14.90 18.54 15.13
CA MET A 206 14.56 17.18 15.58
C MET A 206 13.51 16.46 14.73
N ASN A 207 12.65 17.20 14.02
CA ASN A 207 11.59 16.63 13.16
C ASN A 207 11.78 16.98 11.68
N GLN A 208 13.00 17.33 11.24
CA GLN A 208 13.27 17.54 9.82
C GLN A 208 13.19 16.18 9.10
N LYS A 209 12.05 15.93 8.44
CA LYS A 209 11.91 14.80 7.53
C LYS A 209 12.71 15.08 6.27
N GLU A 210 13.46 14.08 5.79
CA GLU A 210 14.09 14.13 4.49
C GLU A 210 13.06 14.49 3.42
N LYS A 211 13.33 15.55 2.64
CA LYS A 211 12.42 15.98 1.58
C LYS A 211 12.35 14.89 0.53
N SER A 212 11.20 14.21 0.42
CA SER A 212 10.99 13.25 -0.65
C SER A 212 11.08 13.95 -2.00
N GLY A 213 11.76 13.29 -2.94
CA GLY A 213 11.98 13.80 -4.29
C GLY A 213 10.69 13.79 -5.09
N HIS A 214 9.91 14.86 -5.00
CA HIS A 214 8.76 15.06 -5.86
C HIS A 214 9.23 15.51 -7.24
N PHE A 215 8.68 14.91 -8.30
CA PHE A 215 8.87 15.42 -9.64
C PHE A 215 8.02 16.68 -9.83
N VAL A 216 8.63 17.73 -10.38
CA VAL A 216 7.97 18.99 -10.71
C VAL A 216 8.12 19.22 -12.20
N ASN A 217 7.00 19.37 -12.92
CA ASN A 217 7.01 19.71 -14.35
C ASN A 217 7.25 21.22 -14.55
N ASP A 218 8.38 21.72 -14.06
CA ASP A 218 8.82 23.11 -14.18
C ASP A 218 10.35 23.17 -14.10
N LEU A 219 10.98 23.62 -15.18
CA LEU A 219 12.43 23.66 -15.30
C LEU A 219 13.11 24.52 -14.23
N LEU A 220 12.49 25.58 -13.74
CA LEU A 220 13.10 26.50 -12.76
C LEU A 220 12.80 26.10 -11.32
N ARG A 221 11.70 25.39 -11.08
CA ARG A 221 11.27 24.99 -9.73
C ARG A 221 11.63 23.55 -9.36
N THR A 222 12.17 22.77 -10.30
CA THR A 222 12.71 21.45 -9.99
C THR A 222 13.78 21.50 -8.90
N GLU A 223 13.84 20.45 -8.08
CA GLU A 223 14.93 20.28 -7.11
C GLU A 223 16.30 20.18 -7.80
N PHE A 224 16.33 19.68 -9.04
CA PHE A 224 17.53 19.69 -9.87
C PHE A 224 18.02 21.12 -10.11
N HIS A 225 17.14 22.01 -10.58
CA HIS A 225 17.52 23.39 -10.88
C HIS A 225 17.91 24.18 -9.63
N LYS A 226 17.19 24.01 -8.51
CA LYS A 226 17.56 24.62 -7.23
C LYS A 226 18.96 24.19 -6.77
N LYS A 227 19.26 22.89 -6.82
CA LYS A 227 20.59 22.36 -6.49
C LYS A 227 21.66 22.81 -7.47
N PHE A 228 21.33 22.90 -8.75
CA PHE A 228 22.23 23.43 -9.78
C PHE A 228 22.59 24.90 -9.47
N MET A 229 21.60 25.75 -9.22
CA MET A 229 21.84 27.15 -8.91
C MET A 229 22.62 27.33 -7.61
N ALA A 230 22.28 26.61 -6.54
CA ALA A 230 23.03 26.64 -5.29
C ALA A 230 24.50 26.16 -5.43
N LYS A 231 24.78 25.31 -6.42
CA LYS A 231 26.14 24.81 -6.68
C LYS A 231 26.97 25.76 -7.53
N PHE A 232 26.38 26.37 -8.56
CA PHE A 232 27.11 27.16 -9.56
C PHE A 232 26.99 28.67 -9.35
N ILE A 233 26.07 29.12 -8.51
CA ILE A 233 25.91 30.51 -8.11
C ILE A 233 26.05 30.55 -6.59
N LYS A 234 27.01 31.35 -6.11
CA LYS A 234 27.35 31.47 -4.69
C LYS A 234 26.82 32.76 -4.11
#